data_AF-A0A947R1L4-F1
#
_entry.id   AF-A0A947R1L4-F1
#
_cell.length_a   1.000
_cell.length_b   1.000
_cell.length_c   1.000
_cell.angle_alpha   90.00
_cell.angle_beta   90.00
_cell.angle_gamma   90.00
#
_symmetry.space_group_name_H-M   'P 1'
#
loop_
_entity.id
_entity.type
_entity.pdbx_description
1 polymer ?
#
loop_
_entity_poly.entity_id
_entity_poly.type
_entity_poly.pdbx_seq_one_letter_code
_entity_poly.pdbx_strand_id
1 'polypeptide(L)' 'MAALILGKWFDSERKKLMAQRKPWYAPWLSIPGILIILIICMFLAIRQFFSVGM' A
#
# COMPACT_ATOMS: atom_id res chain seq x y z
N MET A 1 -11.37 12.66 2.66
CA MET A 1 -10.22 13.42 2.09
C MET A 1 -8.87 12.77 2.34
N ALA A 2 -8.60 12.18 3.51
CA ALA A 2 -7.29 11.57 3.83
C ALA A 2 -6.80 10.50 2.83
N ALA A 3 -7.70 9.66 2.30
CA ALA A 3 -7.35 8.64 1.30
C ALA A 3 -6.80 9.22 -0.02
N LEU A 4 -7.30 10.39 -0.45
CA LEU A 4 -6.81 11.06 -1.66
C LEU A 4 -5.39 11.61 -1.46
N ILE A 5 -5.09 12.12 -0.27
CA ILE A 5 -3.77 12.62 0.08
C ILE A 5 -2.77 11.46 0.11
N LEU A 6 -3.15 10.35 0.73
CA LEU A 6 -2.34 9.12 0.79
C LEU A 6 -2.08 8.53 -0.60
N GLY A 7 -3.10 8.48 -1.46
CA GLY A 7 -2.96 8.04 -2.85
C GLY A 7 -2.01 8.92 -3.66
N LYS A 8 -2.13 10.25 -3.54
CA LYS A 8 -1.21 11.21 -4.19
C LYS A 8 0.22 11.09 -3.66
N TRP A 9 0.37 10.77 -2.38
CA TRP A 9 1.70 10.59 -1.77
C TRP A 9 2.38 9.32 -2.26
N PHE A 10 1.62 8.22 -2.38
CA PHE A 10 2.11 6.97 -2.99
C PHE A 10 2.48 7.14 -4.47
N ASP A 11 1.68 7.87 -5.24
CA ASP A 11 1.99 8.17 -6.65
C ASP A 11 3.26 9.01 -6.80
N SER A 12 3.46 9.98 -5.91
CA SER A 12 4.66 10.83 -5.88
C SER A 12 5.91 10.02 -5.54
N GLU A 13 5.83 9.11 -4.56
CA GLU A 13 6.91 8.16 -4.23
C GLU A 13 7.21 7.20 -5.39
N ARG A 14 6.18 6.64 -6.05
CA ARG A 14 6.37 5.81 -7.26
C ARG A 14 7.09 6.59 -8.35
N LYS A 15 6.66 7.82 -8.65
CA LYS A 15 7.31 8.68 -9.66
C LYS A 15 8.76 8.99 -9.30
N LYS A 16 9.04 9.29 -8.02
CA LYS A 16 10.39 9.59 -7.52
C LYS A 16 11.33 8.38 -7.62
N LEU A 17 10.81 7.17 -7.43
CA LEU A 17 11.57 5.92 -7.56
C LEU A 17 11.74 5.49 -9.01
N MET A 18 10.74 5.73 -9.86
CA MET A 18 10.80 5.51 -11.31
C MET A 18 11.83 6.44 -11.96
N ALA A 19 11.89 7.70 -11.51
CA ALA A 19 12.93 8.66 -11.90
C ALA A 19 14.35 8.22 -11.48
N GLN A 20 14.47 7.46 -10.39
CA GLN A 20 15.75 6.89 -9.92
C GLN A 20 16.11 5.55 -10.59
N ARG A 21 15.34 5.05 -11.57
CA ARG A 21 15.50 3.72 -12.20
C ARG A 21 15.61 2.58 -11.17
N LYS A 22 15.05 2.76 -9.97
CA LYS A 22 15.07 1.73 -8.93
C LYS A 22 14.09 0.60 -9.28
N PRO A 23 14.36 -0.64 -8.83
CA PRO A 23 13.53 -1.79 -9.15
C PRO A 23 12.07 -1.57 -8.71
N TRP A 24 11.13 -2.17 -9.45
CA TRP A 24 9.67 -2.07 -9.25
C TRP A 24 9.18 -2.42 -7.84
N TYR A 25 10.00 -3.12 -7.04
CA TYR A 25 9.71 -3.48 -5.65
C TYR A 25 10.09 -2.37 -4.64
N ALA A 26 10.95 -1.41 -5.02
CA ALA A 26 11.38 -0.33 -4.14
C ALA A 26 10.23 0.53 -3.55
N PRO A 27 9.13 0.82 -4.26
CA PRO A 27 8.00 1.58 -3.70
C PRO A 27 7.28 0.85 -2.57
N TRP A 28 7.40 -0.47 -2.49
CA TRP A 28 6.80 -1.28 -1.43
C TRP A 28 7.58 -1.21 -0.12
N LEU A 29 8.87 -0.83 -0.18
CA LEU A 29 9.72 -0.55 0.98
C LEU A 29 9.52 0.86 1.53
N SER A 30 8.83 1.74 0.80
CA SER A 30 8.51 3.09 1.28
C SER A 30 7.34 3.05 2.28
N ILE A 31 7.33 4.00 3.22
CA ILE A 31 6.30 4.20 4.25
C ILE A 31 4.85 4.06 3.70
N PRO A 32 4.46 4.71 2.59
CA PRO A 32 3.11 4.54 2.05
C PRO A 32 2.84 3.15 1.44
N GLY A 33 3.86 2.48 0.90
CA GLY A 33 3.72 1.12 0.36
C GLY A 33 3.46 0.08 1.46
N ILE A 34 4.19 0.18 2.57
CA ILE A 34 3.98 -0.66 3.76
C ILE A 34 2.57 -0.44 4.32
N LEU A 35 2.08 0.80 4.32
CA LEU A 35 0.73 1.13 4.78
C LEU A 35 -0.33 0.45 3.92
N ILE A 36 -0.15 0.43 2.59
CA ILE A 36 -1.07 -0.28 1.67
C ILE A 36 -1.03 -1.79 1.92
N ILE A 37 0.16 -2.39 2.12
CA ILE A 37 0.28 -3.81 2.47
C ILE A 37 -0.49 -4.12 3.75
N LEU A 38 -0.30 -3.30 4.80
CA LEU A 38 -0.98 -3.45 6.08
C LEU A 38 -2.50 -3.41 5.92
N ILE A 39 -3.02 -2.46 5.14
CA ILE A 39 -4.46 -2.34 4.87
C ILE A 39 -4.98 -3.59 4.14
N ILE A 40 -4.26 -4.09 3.14
CA ILE A 40 -4.63 -5.31 2.40
C ILE A 40 -4.61 -6.53 3.33
N CYS A 41 -3.56 -6.67 4.14
CA CYS A 41 -3.44 -7.76 5.13
C CYS A 41 -4.59 -7.72 6.14
N MET A 42 -4.91 -6.54 6.67
CA MET A 42 -6.01 -6.37 7.62
C MET A 42 -7.36 -6.69 6.97
N PHE A 43 -7.59 -6.25 5.73
CA PHE A 43 -8.81 -6.56 4.98
C PHE A 43 -8.96 -8.07 4.72
N LEU A 44 -7.87 -8.74 4.33
CA LEU A 44 -7.84 -10.19 4.15
C LEU A 44 -8.08 -10.94 5.47
N ALA A 45 -7.47 -10.50 6.57
CA ALA A 45 -7.66 -11.10 7.89
C ALA A 45 -9.11 -10.98 8.36
N ILE A 46 -9.73 -9.80 8.21
CA ILE A 46 -11.15 -9.58 8.54
C ILE A 46 -12.04 -10.46 7.67
N ARG A 47 -11.76 -10.56 6.36
CA ARG A 47 -12.51 -11.41 5.44
C ARG A 47 -12.43 -12.89 5.83
N GLN A 48 -11.23 -13.38 6.16
CA GLN A 48 -11.04 -14.76 6.61
C GLN A 48 -11.75 -15.03 7.93
N PHE A 49 -11.68 -14.09 8.88
CA PHE A 49 -12.37 -14.18 10.16
C PHE A 49 -13.90 -14.22 10.00
N PHE A 50 -14.45 -13.38 9.12
CA PHE A 50 -15.88 -13.39 8.80
C PHE A 50 -16.32 -14.66 8.06
N SER A 51 -15.44 -15.25 7.25
CA SER A 51 -15.73 -16.49 6.51
C SER A 51 -15.66 -17.75 7.38
N VAL A 52 -14.95 -17.73 8.51
CA VAL A 52 -14.79 -18.88 9.43
C VAL A 52 -15.87 -18.90 10.52
N GLY A 53 -16.55 -17.77 10.77
CA GLY A 53 -17.58 -17.64 11.80
C GLY A 53 -19.03 -17.95 11.38
N MET A 54 -19.26 -18.49 10.17
CA MET A 54 -20.58 -18.92 9.68
C MET A 54 -20.64 -20.42 9.45
#